data_AF-A0A2E2CQS1-F1
#
_entry.id   AF-A0A2E2CQS1-F1
#
_cell.length_a   1.000
_cell.length_b   1.000
_cell.length_c   1.000
_cell.angle_alpha   90.00
_cell.angle_beta   90.00
_cell.angle_gamma   90.00
#
_symmetry.space_group_name_H-M   'P 1'
#
loop_
_entity.id
_entity.type
_entity.pdbx_description
1 polymer ?
#
loop_
_entity_poly.entity_id
_entity_poly.type
_entity_poly.pdbx_seq_one_letter_code
_entity_poly.pdbx_strand_id
1 'polypeptide(L)'
;MVEILCPHCEEEIELDDDAYGEFSCPYCDGEFEWGEKPKTRAKANAVSNSEPMNGIKAASHALHGAGGIMLIIGMFTGWLTVGGILDASPFGMKASVYGFSASVSWFELFGDGGDPVLAIFGIIFMLLAIVAIVSQITHIVFRVVNHLSDAGKLEVSMQMAYRSYQYRWHTSLTALASSVAGVVVMEIGFLIGFGGELASGFPRPSVFGILLLITLGGQFVMMNQELANE
;
A
#
# COMPACT_ATOMS: atom_id res chain seq x y z
N MET A 1 28.82 2.76 -26.43
CA MET A 1 30.03 2.13 -26.99
C MET A 1 31.19 3.09 -26.82
N VAL A 2 32.32 2.59 -26.34
CA VAL A 2 33.56 3.34 -26.10
C VAL A 2 34.66 2.77 -27.00
N GLU A 3 35.39 3.67 -27.65
CA GLU A 3 36.56 3.33 -28.46
C GLU A 3 37.82 3.39 -27.58
N ILE A 4 38.60 2.31 -27.58
CA ILE A 4 39.80 2.15 -26.76
C ILE A 4 40.97 1.69 -27.62
N LEU A 5 42.20 2.01 -27.22
CA LEU A 5 43.39 1.48 -27.88
C LEU A 5 43.84 0.20 -27.20
N CYS A 6 44.11 -0.84 -27.98
CA CYS A 6 44.70 -2.08 -27.50
C CYS A 6 46.07 -1.80 -26.86
N PRO A 7 46.34 -2.26 -25.62
CA PRO A 7 47.63 -2.05 -24.97
C PRO A 7 48.78 -2.85 -25.61
N HIS A 8 48.47 -3.81 -26.47
CA HIS A 8 49.46 -4.70 -27.10
C HIS A 8 49.86 -4.27 -28.52
N CYS A 9 48.91 -3.73 -29.29
CA CYS A 9 49.13 -3.41 -30.71
C CYS A 9 48.68 -2.01 -31.12
N GLU A 10 48.20 -1.19 -30.18
CA GLU A 10 47.77 0.20 -30.39
C GLU A 10 46.62 0.38 -31.42
N GLU A 11 45.98 -0.71 -31.84
CA GLU A 11 44.79 -0.66 -32.70
C GLU A 11 43.54 -0.31 -31.90
N GLU A 12 42.62 0.40 -32.54
CA GLU A 12 41.36 0.85 -31.96
C GLU A 12 40.34 -0.31 -31.88
N ILE A 13 39.71 -0.47 -30.72
CA ILE A 13 38.74 -1.51 -30.40
C ILE A 13 37.50 -0.85 -29.80
N GLU A 14 36.32 -1.23 -30.30
CA GLU A 14 35.03 -0.80 -29.75
C GLU A 14 34.55 -1.77 -28.66
N LEU A 15 34.22 -1.24 -27.47
CA LEU A 15 33.59 -1.98 -26.37
C LEU A 15 32.27 -1.32 -25.93
N ASP A 16 31.42 -2.05 -25.21
CA ASP A 16 30.20 -1.49 -24.60
C ASP A 16 30.54 -0.51 -23.46
N ASP A 17 29.67 0.48 -23.19
CA ASP A 17 29.91 1.52 -22.17
C ASP A 17 29.99 0.97 -20.74
N ASP A 18 29.43 -0.22 -20.50
CA ASP A 18 29.41 -0.94 -19.24
C ASP A 18 30.28 -2.21 -19.25
N ALA A 19 31.12 -2.38 -20.28
CA ALA A 19 32.05 -3.51 -20.39
C ALA A 19 33.09 -3.49 -19.26
N TYR A 20 33.25 -4.62 -18.57
CA TYR A 20 34.33 -4.86 -17.61
C TYR A 20 34.77 -6.32 -17.64
N GLY A 21 36.06 -6.58 -17.40
CA GLY A 21 36.62 -7.94 -17.36
C GLY A 21 37.79 -8.13 -18.32
N GLU A 22 38.08 -9.39 -18.65
CA GLU A 22 39.16 -9.80 -19.56
C GLU A 22 38.62 -9.95 -20.98
N PHE A 23 39.31 -9.32 -21.94
CA PHE A 23 38.97 -9.30 -23.35
C PHE A 23 40.16 -9.75 -24.18
N SER A 24 39.90 -10.29 -25.38
CA SER A 24 40.95 -10.60 -26.35
C SER A 24 40.88 -9.63 -27.52
N CYS A 25 42.03 -9.05 -27.89
CA CYS A 25 42.14 -8.16 -29.03
C CYS A 25 41.91 -8.92 -30.35
N PRO A 26 40.97 -8.50 -31.22
CA PRO A 26 40.70 -9.19 -32.48
C PRO A 26 41.81 -9.03 -33.54
N TYR A 27 42.78 -8.13 -33.31
CA TYR A 27 43.86 -7.83 -34.25
C TYR A 27 45.18 -8.55 -33.93
N CYS A 28 45.43 -8.88 -32.66
CA CYS A 28 46.69 -9.47 -32.22
C CYS A 28 46.54 -10.65 -31.27
N ASP A 29 45.31 -11.11 -31.02
CA ASP A 29 44.94 -12.18 -30.07
C ASP A 29 45.44 -11.96 -28.63
N GLY A 30 45.88 -10.74 -28.29
CA GLY A 30 46.40 -10.40 -26.97
C GLY A 30 45.27 -10.19 -25.97
N GLU A 31 45.35 -10.86 -24.82
CA GLU A 31 44.41 -10.71 -23.71
C GLU A 31 44.71 -9.43 -22.89
N PHE A 32 43.68 -8.66 -22.56
CA PHE A 32 43.80 -7.45 -21.75
C PHE A 32 42.57 -7.26 -20.86
N GLU A 33 42.77 -6.61 -19.70
CA GLU A 33 41.68 -6.26 -18.79
C GLU A 33 41.16 -4.84 -19.09
N TRP A 34 39.84 -4.68 -19.09
CA TRP A 34 39.16 -3.40 -19.27
C TRP A 34 38.09 -3.19 -18.20
N GLY A 35 37.88 -1.92 -17.80
CA GLY A 35 36.85 -1.51 -16.85
C GLY A 35 37.15 -1.85 -15.38
N GLU A 36 36.51 -1.14 -14.45
CA GLU A 36 36.49 -1.54 -13.04
C GLU A 36 35.35 -2.53 -12.82
N LYS A 37 35.63 -3.68 -12.18
CA LYS A 37 34.58 -4.58 -11.72
C LYS A 37 33.58 -3.74 -10.90
N PRO A 38 32.26 -3.79 -11.20
CA PRO A 38 31.26 -3.12 -10.39
C PRO A 38 31.56 -3.52 -8.96
N LYS A 39 31.64 -2.54 -8.05
CA LYS A 39 31.83 -2.81 -6.63
C LYS A 39 30.65 -3.66 -6.18
N THR A 40 30.76 -4.98 -6.31
CA THR A 40 30.01 -5.91 -5.51
C THR A 40 30.34 -5.45 -4.12
N ARG A 41 29.33 -4.92 -3.41
CA ARG A 41 29.44 -4.61 -1.99
C ARG A 41 29.95 -5.89 -1.37
N ALA A 42 31.27 -5.96 -1.17
CA ALA A 42 31.91 -7.09 -0.55
C ALA A 42 31.17 -7.24 0.76
N LYS A 43 30.65 -8.43 1.00
CA LYS A 43 29.96 -8.80 2.23
C LYS A 43 30.91 -8.49 3.38
N ALA A 44 30.84 -7.27 3.91
CA ALA A 44 31.26 -7.01 5.25
C ALA A 44 30.34 -7.90 6.08
N ASN A 45 30.92 -8.87 6.76
CA ASN A 45 30.33 -9.45 7.95
C ASN A 45 30.12 -8.29 8.92
N ALA A 46 29.06 -7.51 8.70
CA ALA A 46 28.56 -6.57 9.67
C ALA A 46 28.11 -7.46 10.82
N VAL A 47 28.93 -7.52 11.86
CA VAL A 47 28.41 -7.68 13.21
C VAL A 47 27.25 -6.68 13.28
N SER A 48 26.03 -7.21 13.23
CA SER A 48 24.80 -6.46 13.30
C SER A 48 24.73 -5.82 14.68
N ASN A 49 25.46 -4.72 14.86
CA ASN A 49 25.11 -3.70 15.83
C ASN A 49 23.82 -3.09 15.28
N SER A 50 22.71 -3.81 15.42
CA SER A 50 21.41 -3.28 15.07
C SER A 50 21.19 -2.13 16.03
N GLU A 51 21.37 -0.90 15.54
CA GLU A 51 20.98 0.27 16.31
C GLU A 51 19.53 0.04 16.78
N PRO A 52 19.23 0.33 18.05
CA PRO A 52 17.87 0.19 18.55
C PRO A 52 16.92 0.97 17.64
N MET A 53 15.81 0.34 17.23
CA MET A 53 14.81 0.97 16.37
C MET A 53 14.37 2.31 16.98
N ASN A 54 14.54 3.40 16.22
CA ASN A 54 13.99 4.69 16.58
C ASN A 54 12.46 4.55 16.75
N GLY A 55 11.89 5.21 17.76
CA GLY A 55 10.46 5.25 18.04
C GLY A 55 9.60 5.62 16.82
N ILE A 56 10.08 6.49 15.93
CA ILE A 56 9.37 6.84 14.68
C ILE A 56 9.22 5.62 13.76
N LYS A 57 10.32 4.90 13.51
CA LYS A 57 10.28 3.67 12.69
C LYS A 57 9.41 2.60 13.35
N ALA A 58 9.51 2.43 14.67
CA ALA A 58 8.67 1.50 15.40
C ALA A 58 7.17 1.81 15.29
N ALA A 59 6.79 3.08 15.47
CA ALA A 59 5.41 3.55 15.35
C ALA A 59 4.87 3.37 13.92
N SER A 60 5.68 3.71 12.92
CA SER A 60 5.33 3.47 11.52
C SER A 60 5.10 1.98 11.25
N HIS A 61 6.05 1.09 11.58
CA HIS A 61 5.83 -0.35 11.38
C HIS A 61 4.53 -0.86 12.04
N ALA A 62 4.25 -0.42 13.26
CA ALA A 62 3.02 -0.77 13.96
C ALA A 62 1.76 -0.28 13.22
N LEU A 63 1.73 0.98 12.77
CA LEU A 63 0.59 1.57 12.08
C LEU A 63 0.32 0.93 10.71
N HIS A 64 1.37 0.57 9.96
CA HIS A 64 1.20 -0.10 8.67
C HIS A 64 0.63 -1.53 8.83
N GLY A 65 1.12 -2.26 9.84
CA GLY A 65 0.56 -3.56 10.20
C GLY A 65 -0.89 -3.46 10.67
N ALA A 66 -1.16 -2.50 11.57
CA ALA A 66 -2.51 -2.22 12.07
C ALA A 66 -3.45 -1.83 10.93
N GLY A 67 -3.06 -0.94 10.03
CA GLY A 67 -3.87 -0.51 8.88
C GLY A 67 -4.26 -1.67 7.97
N GLY A 68 -3.34 -2.60 7.71
CA GLY A 68 -3.63 -3.83 6.97
C GLY A 68 -4.66 -4.72 7.65
N ILE A 69 -4.45 -5.01 8.94
CA ILE A 69 -5.36 -5.86 9.73
C ILE A 69 -6.74 -5.22 9.84
N MET A 70 -6.79 -3.91 10.12
CA MET A 70 -8.03 -3.18 10.27
C MET A 70 -8.82 -3.17 8.97
N LEU A 71 -8.23 -2.93 7.80
CA LEU A 71 -9.00 -2.96 6.55
C LEU A 71 -9.63 -4.34 6.27
N ILE A 72 -8.93 -5.44 6.58
CA ILE A 72 -9.47 -6.80 6.43
C ILE A 72 -10.64 -7.04 7.39
N ILE A 73 -10.47 -6.73 8.67
CA ILE A 73 -11.56 -6.83 9.67
C ILE A 73 -12.72 -5.89 9.30
N GLY A 74 -12.39 -4.74 8.74
CA GLY A 74 -13.29 -3.69 8.29
C GLY A 74 -14.30 -4.18 7.28
N MET A 75 -13.96 -5.15 6.44
CA MET A 75 -14.90 -5.66 5.43
C MET A 75 -16.19 -6.23 6.03
N PHE A 76 -16.09 -6.77 7.24
CA PHE A 76 -17.19 -7.50 7.89
C PHE A 76 -17.72 -6.79 9.14
N THR A 77 -17.14 -5.64 9.50
CA THR A 77 -17.54 -4.85 10.65
C THR A 77 -18.21 -3.55 10.20
N GLY A 78 -19.08 -3.00 11.04
CA GLY A 78 -19.76 -1.74 10.73
C GLY A 78 -18.78 -0.58 10.73
N TRP A 79 -18.67 0.14 9.60
CA TRP A 79 -17.90 1.38 9.50
C TRP A 79 -18.75 2.58 9.91
N LEU A 80 -20.05 2.50 9.67
CA LEU A 80 -21.05 3.49 10.02
C LEU A 80 -22.11 2.84 10.89
N THR A 81 -22.64 3.61 11.83
CA THR A 81 -23.75 3.22 12.69
C THR A 81 -24.84 4.29 12.71
N VAL A 82 -26.09 3.86 12.78
CA VAL A 82 -27.29 4.70 12.85
C VAL A 82 -28.08 4.25 14.07
N GLY A 83 -28.19 5.14 15.06
CA GLY A 83 -29.00 4.89 16.27
C GLY A 83 -28.52 3.77 17.18
N GLY A 84 -27.33 3.22 16.94
CA GLY A 84 -26.83 2.03 17.64
C GLY A 84 -27.59 0.74 17.32
N ILE A 85 -28.48 0.77 16.33
CA ILE A 85 -29.32 -0.37 15.91
C ILE A 85 -29.01 -0.83 14.49
N LEU A 86 -28.45 0.03 13.65
CA LEU A 86 -28.14 -0.25 12.25
C LEU A 86 -26.68 0.03 12.00
N ASP A 87 -25.95 -0.95 11.47
CA ASP A 87 -24.56 -0.82 11.06
C ASP A 87 -24.43 -1.04 9.56
N ALA A 88 -23.64 -0.22 8.86
CA ALA A 88 -23.24 -0.46 7.47
C ALA A 88 -21.78 -0.87 7.38
N SER A 89 -21.53 -1.94 6.64
CA SER A 89 -20.21 -2.42 6.25
C SER A 89 -20.09 -2.42 4.73
N PRO A 90 -18.88 -2.62 4.17
CA PRO A 90 -18.69 -2.76 2.73
C PRO A 90 -19.59 -3.81 2.07
N PHE A 91 -20.11 -4.80 2.78
CA PHE A 91 -20.93 -5.86 2.17
C PHE A 91 -22.44 -5.74 2.43
N GLY A 92 -22.89 -4.82 3.27
CA GLY A 92 -24.31 -4.65 3.52
C GLY A 92 -24.64 -3.88 4.78
N MET A 93 -25.91 -3.94 5.16
CA MET A 93 -26.39 -3.42 6.43
C MET A 93 -26.73 -4.55 7.38
N LYS A 94 -26.56 -4.28 8.67
CA LYS A 94 -26.94 -5.16 9.75
C LYS A 94 -27.79 -4.39 10.75
N ALA A 95 -29.02 -4.85 10.96
CA ALA A 95 -29.89 -4.37 12.02
C ALA A 95 -29.76 -5.28 13.24
N SER A 96 -29.51 -4.72 14.44
CA SER A 96 -29.48 -5.47 15.69
C SER A 96 -30.34 -4.81 16.76
N VAL A 97 -31.28 -5.60 17.31
CA VAL A 97 -32.22 -5.16 18.36
C VAL A 97 -32.44 -6.31 19.34
N TYR A 98 -32.21 -6.08 20.63
CA TYR A 98 -32.47 -7.04 21.72
C TYR A 98 -31.95 -8.48 21.49
N GLY A 99 -30.72 -8.62 20.97
CA GLY A 99 -30.10 -9.94 20.72
C GLY A 99 -30.52 -10.60 19.41
N PHE A 100 -31.45 -10.01 18.67
CA PHE A 100 -31.75 -10.38 17.29
C PHE A 100 -30.88 -9.58 16.33
N SER A 101 -30.50 -10.22 15.22
CA SER A 101 -29.72 -9.62 14.15
C SER A 101 -30.28 -10.05 12.80
N ALA A 102 -30.49 -9.08 11.91
CA ALA A 102 -30.80 -9.31 10.51
C ALA A 102 -29.78 -8.56 9.64
N SER A 103 -29.38 -9.15 8.52
CA SER A 103 -28.47 -8.52 7.56
C SER A 103 -29.07 -8.53 6.17
N VAL A 104 -28.81 -7.47 5.41
CA VAL A 104 -29.16 -7.36 4.00
C VAL A 104 -27.93 -6.92 3.23
N SER A 105 -27.65 -7.57 2.10
CA SER A 105 -26.54 -7.19 1.24
C SER A 105 -26.92 -6.03 0.32
N TRP A 106 -25.91 -5.29 -0.18
CA TRP A 106 -26.17 -4.21 -1.14
C TRP A 106 -26.79 -4.71 -2.45
N PHE A 107 -26.48 -5.94 -2.85
CA PHE A 107 -27.03 -6.55 -4.06
C PHE A 107 -28.50 -6.94 -3.91
N GLU A 108 -28.89 -7.45 -2.74
CA GLU A 108 -30.31 -7.73 -2.44
C GLU A 108 -31.11 -6.43 -2.41
N LEU A 109 -30.55 -5.37 -1.82
CA LEU A 109 -31.19 -4.06 -1.78
C LEU A 109 -31.33 -3.43 -3.18
N PHE A 110 -30.44 -3.77 -4.11
CA PHE A 110 -30.53 -3.34 -5.52
C PHE A 110 -31.59 -4.14 -6.31
N GLY A 111 -31.96 -5.33 -5.82
CA GLY A 111 -32.90 -6.23 -6.47
C GLY A 111 -34.36 -5.79 -6.36
N ASP A 112 -35.26 -6.69 -6.74
CA ASP A 112 -36.69 -6.40 -6.77
C ASP A 112 -37.24 -6.21 -5.34
N GLY A 113 -37.93 -5.10 -5.10
CA GLY A 113 -38.49 -4.73 -3.79
C GLY A 113 -37.53 -4.06 -2.80
N GLY A 114 -36.28 -3.77 -3.18
CA GLY A 114 -35.33 -3.03 -2.33
C GLY A 114 -35.32 -1.51 -2.55
N ASP A 115 -34.38 -0.80 -1.89
CA ASP A 115 -34.09 0.61 -2.14
C ASP A 115 -32.89 0.73 -3.10
N PRO A 116 -33.14 0.90 -4.41
CA PRO A 116 -32.07 0.92 -5.41
C PRO A 116 -31.14 2.12 -5.25
N VAL A 117 -31.62 3.24 -4.69
CA VAL A 117 -30.78 4.44 -4.49
C VAL A 117 -29.77 4.15 -3.39
N LEU A 118 -30.23 3.73 -2.21
CA LEU A 118 -29.35 3.37 -1.10
C LEU A 118 -28.40 2.23 -1.49
N ALA A 119 -28.87 1.27 -2.27
CA ALA A 119 -28.04 0.18 -2.79
C ALA A 119 -26.89 0.66 -3.67
N ILE A 120 -27.12 1.64 -4.56
CA ILE A 120 -26.06 2.24 -5.39
C ILE A 120 -24.97 2.85 -4.51
N PHE A 121 -25.35 3.64 -3.49
CA PHE A 121 -24.38 4.20 -2.54
C PHE A 121 -23.60 3.10 -1.79
N GLY A 122 -24.29 2.05 -1.35
CA GLY A 122 -23.67 0.89 -0.71
C GLY A 122 -22.69 0.14 -1.64
N ILE A 123 -23.03 -0.03 -2.92
CA ILE A 123 -22.15 -0.66 -3.91
C ILE A 123 -20.92 0.23 -4.17
N ILE A 124 -21.08 1.54 -4.30
CA ILE A 124 -19.94 2.47 -4.45
C ILE A 124 -19.04 2.40 -3.20
N PHE A 125 -19.64 2.37 -2.01
CA PHE A 125 -18.90 2.20 -0.76
C PHE A 125 -18.11 0.87 -0.73
N MET A 126 -18.73 -0.23 -1.14
CA MET A 126 -18.07 -1.54 -1.29
C MET A 126 -16.85 -1.46 -2.22
N LEU A 127 -17.03 -0.85 -3.41
CA LEU A 127 -15.95 -0.72 -4.39
C LEU A 127 -14.80 0.13 -3.87
N LEU A 128 -15.10 1.23 -3.17
CA LEU A 128 -14.08 2.08 -2.53
C LEU A 128 -13.32 1.31 -1.42
N ALA A 129 -14.02 0.50 -0.62
CA ALA A 129 -13.38 -0.35 0.39
C ALA A 129 -12.46 -1.41 -0.25
N ILE A 130 -12.88 -2.01 -1.38
CA ILE A 130 -12.03 -2.95 -2.14
C ILE A 130 -10.78 -2.23 -2.69
N VAL A 131 -10.94 -1.03 -3.26
CA VAL A 131 -9.79 -0.22 -3.71
C VAL A 131 -8.86 0.09 -2.54
N ALA A 132 -9.40 0.43 -1.37
CA ALA A 132 -8.60 0.68 -0.18
C ALA A 132 -7.79 -0.55 0.24
N ILE A 133 -8.39 -1.74 0.22
CA ILE A 133 -7.73 -3.00 0.57
C ILE A 133 -6.64 -3.36 -0.43
N VAL A 134 -6.94 -3.34 -1.73
CA VAL A 134 -5.95 -3.65 -2.76
C VAL A 134 -4.77 -2.70 -2.64
N SER A 135 -5.05 -1.40 -2.47
CA SER A 135 -4.00 -0.40 -2.28
C SER A 135 -3.17 -0.65 -1.02
N GLN A 136 -3.81 -1.01 0.10
CA GLN A 136 -3.11 -1.34 1.34
C GLN A 136 -2.26 -2.61 1.22
N ILE A 137 -2.74 -3.64 0.53
CA ILE A 137 -1.95 -4.86 0.27
C ILE A 137 -0.72 -4.49 -0.56
N THR A 138 -0.90 -3.74 -1.66
CA THR A 138 0.23 -3.27 -2.47
C THR A 138 1.21 -2.44 -1.64
N HIS A 139 0.69 -1.56 -0.78
CA HIS A 139 1.47 -0.73 0.11
C HIS A 139 2.35 -1.55 1.07
N ILE A 140 1.78 -2.55 1.72
CA ILE A 140 2.51 -3.45 2.63
C ILE A 140 3.54 -4.27 1.85
N VAL A 141 3.19 -4.76 0.66
CA VAL A 141 4.14 -5.48 -0.21
C VAL A 141 5.34 -4.61 -0.56
N PHE A 142 5.13 -3.36 -1.01
CA PHE A 142 6.25 -2.44 -1.28
C PHE A 142 7.13 -2.21 -0.05
N ARG A 143 6.53 -2.08 1.14
CA ARG A 143 7.30 -1.94 2.38
C ARG A 143 8.14 -3.17 2.69
N VAL A 144 7.57 -4.38 2.55
CA VAL A 144 8.28 -5.64 2.78
C VAL A 144 9.40 -5.83 1.77
N VAL A 145 9.16 -5.53 0.49
CA VAL A 145 10.17 -5.61 -0.57
C VAL A 145 11.35 -4.69 -0.25
N ASN A 146 11.09 -3.42 0.09
CA ASN A 146 12.15 -2.48 0.44
C ASN A 146 12.94 -2.99 1.65
N HIS A 147 12.26 -3.42 2.72
CA HIS A 147 12.93 -3.91 3.92
C HIS A 147 13.81 -5.14 3.68
N LEU A 148 13.34 -6.12 2.88
CA LEU A 148 14.12 -7.30 2.55
C LEU A 148 15.28 -6.98 1.60
N SER A 149 15.10 -6.02 0.70
CA SER A 149 16.15 -5.55 -0.21
C SER A 149 17.25 -4.82 0.56
N ASP A 150 16.89 -3.92 1.47
CA ASP A 150 17.83 -3.18 2.31
C ASP A 150 18.61 -4.12 3.25
N ALA A 151 17.98 -5.22 3.69
CA ALA A 151 18.61 -6.26 4.49
C ALA A 151 19.51 -7.22 3.68
N GLY A 152 19.62 -7.06 2.35
CA GLY A 152 20.36 -7.97 1.47
C GLY A 152 19.76 -9.39 1.41
N LYS A 153 18.49 -9.54 1.81
CA LYS A 153 17.76 -10.82 1.82
C LYS A 153 16.94 -11.05 0.55
N LEU A 154 16.76 -10.00 -0.27
CA LEU A 154 16.03 -10.06 -1.52
C LEU A 154 16.72 -9.21 -2.58
N GLU A 155 17.18 -9.83 -3.65
CA GLU A 155 17.68 -9.13 -4.83
C GLU A 155 16.50 -8.75 -5.72
N VAL A 156 16.34 -7.45 -5.97
CA VAL A 156 15.32 -6.90 -6.86
C VAL A 156 16.01 -6.04 -7.92
N SER A 157 15.41 -5.96 -9.12
CA SER A 157 15.94 -5.07 -10.14
C SER A 157 15.89 -3.62 -9.67
N MET A 158 16.83 -2.80 -10.15
CA MET A 158 16.89 -1.38 -9.80
C MET A 158 15.59 -0.64 -10.17
N GLN A 159 14.94 -1.05 -11.26
CA GLN A 159 13.65 -0.51 -11.66
C GLN A 159 12.52 -0.88 -10.68
N MET A 160 12.52 -2.10 -10.14
CA MET A 160 11.53 -2.50 -9.13
C MET A 160 11.73 -1.76 -7.81
N ALA A 161 12.97 -1.65 -7.33
CA ALA A 161 13.29 -0.89 -6.12
C ALA A 161 12.88 0.58 -6.24
N TYR A 162 13.18 1.22 -7.38
CA TYR A 162 12.76 2.59 -7.62
C TYR A 162 11.23 2.75 -7.58
N ARG A 163 10.50 1.87 -8.26
CA ARG A 163 9.02 1.91 -8.27
C ARG A 163 8.42 1.65 -6.90
N SER A 164 8.93 0.68 -6.13
CA SER A 164 8.41 0.38 -4.80
C SER A 164 8.61 1.55 -3.84
N TYR A 165 9.71 2.30 -3.94
CA TYR A 165 9.91 3.55 -3.19
C TYR A 165 8.96 4.66 -3.65
N GLN A 166 8.88 4.94 -4.95
CA GLN A 166 8.08 6.05 -5.49
C GLN A 166 6.57 5.86 -5.28
N TYR A 167 6.05 4.66 -5.52
CA TYR A 167 4.61 4.39 -5.43
C TYR A 167 4.10 4.07 -4.01
N ARG A 168 5.00 3.99 -3.02
CA ARG A 168 4.64 3.74 -1.62
C ARG A 168 3.69 4.81 -1.07
N TRP A 169 3.94 6.08 -1.40
CA TRP A 169 3.07 7.19 -1.03
C TRP A 169 1.68 7.08 -1.64
N HIS A 170 1.61 6.85 -2.96
CA HIS A 170 0.36 6.76 -3.70
C HIS A 170 -0.55 5.66 -3.16
N THR A 171 0.02 4.51 -2.81
CA THR A 171 -0.73 3.38 -2.26
C THR A 171 -1.27 3.66 -0.85
N SER A 172 -0.48 4.27 0.03
CA SER A 172 -0.99 4.68 1.35
C SER A 172 -2.06 5.78 1.26
N LEU A 173 -1.86 6.77 0.37
CA LEU A 173 -2.82 7.85 0.16
C LEU A 173 -4.14 7.31 -0.39
N THR A 174 -4.07 6.42 -1.38
CA THR A 174 -5.25 5.84 -2.00
C THR A 174 -6.06 5.04 -0.98
N ALA A 175 -5.40 4.23 -0.14
CA ALA A 175 -6.09 3.51 0.94
C ALA A 175 -6.86 4.46 1.88
N LEU A 176 -6.22 5.56 2.31
CA LEU A 176 -6.85 6.57 3.16
C LEU A 176 -7.99 7.30 2.44
N ALA A 177 -7.73 7.82 1.25
CA ALA A 177 -8.67 8.62 0.47
C ALA A 177 -9.91 7.81 0.10
N SER A 178 -9.74 6.56 -0.35
CA SER A 178 -10.87 5.67 -0.65
C SER A 178 -11.67 5.31 0.59
N SER A 179 -11.02 5.13 1.75
CA SER A 179 -11.73 4.86 3.01
C SER A 179 -12.56 6.07 3.47
N VAL A 180 -11.99 7.28 3.41
CA VAL A 180 -12.70 8.53 3.72
C VAL A 180 -13.85 8.76 2.75
N ALA A 181 -13.59 8.62 1.45
CA ALA A 181 -14.63 8.76 0.42
C ALA A 181 -15.75 7.74 0.62
N GLY A 182 -15.43 6.49 0.97
CA GLY A 182 -16.41 5.46 1.26
C GLY A 182 -17.35 5.83 2.40
N VAL A 183 -16.79 6.35 3.50
CA VAL A 183 -17.58 6.87 4.64
C VAL A 183 -18.50 8.00 4.20
N VAL A 184 -17.97 9.02 3.50
CA VAL A 184 -18.75 10.18 3.04
C VAL A 184 -19.87 9.77 2.08
N VAL A 185 -19.56 8.92 1.10
CA VAL A 185 -20.54 8.41 0.14
C VAL A 185 -21.67 7.69 0.86
N MET A 186 -21.34 6.82 1.83
CA MET A 186 -22.35 6.05 2.54
C MET A 186 -23.16 6.91 3.53
N GLU A 187 -22.55 7.93 4.16
CA GLU A 187 -23.29 8.93 4.95
C GLU A 187 -24.32 9.68 4.10
N ILE A 188 -23.93 10.12 2.89
CA ILE A 188 -24.86 10.75 1.94
C ILE A 188 -25.96 9.78 1.53
N GLY A 189 -25.61 8.52 1.23
CA GLY A 189 -26.57 7.47 0.91
C GLY A 189 -27.60 7.28 2.02
N PHE A 190 -27.15 7.25 3.29
CA PHE A 190 -28.03 7.19 4.44
C PHE A 190 -28.93 8.42 4.59
N LEU A 191 -28.38 9.63 4.40
CA LEU A 191 -29.16 10.85 4.48
C LEU A 191 -30.25 10.93 3.42
N ILE A 192 -30.01 10.37 2.23
CA ILE A 192 -30.99 10.29 1.15
C ILE A 192 -32.01 9.18 1.44
N GLY A 193 -31.55 7.97 1.77
CA GLY A 193 -32.41 6.79 1.96
C GLY A 193 -33.30 6.86 3.21
N PHE A 194 -32.86 7.54 4.28
CA PHE A 194 -33.61 7.70 5.53
C PHE A 194 -34.09 9.14 5.77
N GLY A 195 -34.06 9.98 4.73
CA GLY A 195 -34.25 11.43 4.79
C GLY A 195 -35.42 11.90 5.67
N GLY A 196 -35.09 12.55 6.80
CA GLY A 196 -36.01 13.33 7.63
C GLY A 196 -36.57 12.60 8.86
N GLU A 197 -36.64 11.27 8.87
CA GLU A 197 -37.11 10.50 10.03
C GLU A 197 -35.95 10.26 11.01
N LEU A 198 -35.47 11.34 11.63
CA LEU A 198 -34.38 11.35 12.61
C LEU A 198 -34.77 10.70 13.96
N ALA A 199 -35.72 9.76 13.98
CA ALA A 199 -36.03 8.98 15.19
C ALA A 199 -34.93 7.95 15.50
N SER A 200 -34.21 7.48 14.47
CA SER A 200 -33.08 6.55 14.59
C SER A 200 -31.71 7.23 14.65
N GLY A 201 -31.61 8.56 14.56
CA GLY A 201 -30.35 9.29 14.73
C GLY A 201 -29.52 9.48 13.44
N PHE A 202 -28.53 10.38 13.50
CA PHE A 202 -27.66 10.73 12.37
C PHE A 202 -26.63 9.62 12.10
N PRO A 203 -26.35 9.23 10.83
CA PRO A 203 -25.30 8.27 10.51
C PRO A 203 -23.95 8.79 10.97
N ARG A 204 -23.21 7.99 11.73
CA ARG A 204 -21.89 8.40 12.25
C ARG A 204 -20.88 7.29 12.03
N PRO A 205 -19.59 7.63 11.85
CA PRO A 205 -18.53 6.64 11.88
C PRO A 205 -18.59 5.87 13.19
N SER A 206 -18.55 4.54 13.10
CA SER A 206 -18.44 3.67 14.26
C SER A 206 -17.09 3.89 14.94
N VAL A 207 -16.93 3.42 16.19
CA VAL A 207 -15.62 3.44 16.86
C VAL A 207 -14.56 2.74 16.01
N PHE A 208 -14.93 1.63 15.38
CA PHE A 208 -14.06 0.93 14.46
C PHE A 208 -13.70 1.79 13.24
N GLY A 209 -14.69 2.41 12.59
CA GLY A 209 -14.46 3.28 11.43
C GLY A 209 -13.54 4.47 11.77
N ILE A 210 -13.72 5.08 12.94
CA ILE A 210 -12.85 6.16 13.44
C ILE A 210 -11.42 5.66 13.62
N LEU A 211 -11.24 4.54 14.32
CA LEU A 211 -9.91 3.97 14.55
C LEU A 211 -9.23 3.57 13.24
N LEU A 212 -9.99 3.07 12.27
CA LEU A 212 -9.47 2.74 10.93
C LEU A 212 -8.95 3.99 10.23
N LEU A 213 -9.74 5.07 10.17
CA LEU A 213 -9.33 6.32 9.52
C LEU A 213 -8.14 6.97 10.22
N ILE A 214 -8.11 6.96 11.56
CA ILE A 214 -6.96 7.44 12.33
C ILE A 214 -5.72 6.60 12.04
N THR A 215 -5.85 5.28 11.96
CA THR A 215 -4.73 4.38 11.69
C THR A 215 -4.17 4.61 10.28
N LEU A 216 -5.02 4.70 9.26
CA LEU A 216 -4.60 4.98 7.89
C LEU A 216 -4.01 6.40 7.74
N GLY A 217 -4.57 7.39 8.45
CA GLY A 217 -4.03 8.74 8.50
C GLY A 217 -2.65 8.79 9.18
N GLY A 218 -2.52 8.10 10.32
CA GLY A 218 -1.26 7.96 11.04
C GLY A 218 -0.21 7.22 10.22
N GLN A 219 -0.58 6.13 9.55
CA GLN A 219 0.27 5.40 8.61
C GLN A 219 0.83 6.35 7.53
N PHE A 220 -0.05 7.10 6.89
CA PHE A 220 0.32 8.05 5.84
C PHE A 220 1.28 9.14 6.33
N VAL A 221 1.01 9.71 7.51
CA VAL A 221 1.87 10.73 8.13
C VAL A 221 3.23 10.14 8.52
N MET A 222 3.25 8.98 9.19
CA MET A 222 4.48 8.36 9.68
C MET A 222 5.39 7.91 8.56
N MET A 223 4.84 7.39 7.46
CA MET A 223 5.62 7.05 6.28
C MET A 223 6.31 8.29 5.68
N ASN A 224 5.67 9.45 5.68
CA ASN A 224 6.32 10.70 5.25
C ASN A 224 7.40 11.16 6.21
N GLN A 225 7.19 10.98 7.51
CA GLN A 225 8.24 11.26 8.49
C GLN A 225 9.42 10.32 8.33
N GLU A 226 9.20 9.03 8.01
CA GLU A 226 10.29 8.11 7.68
C GLU A 226 11.07 8.59 6.45
N LEU A 227 10.39 8.94 5.36
CA LEU A 227 11.03 9.46 4.14
C LEU A 227 11.82 10.76 4.36
N ALA A 228 11.39 11.61 5.28
CA ALA A 228 12.09 12.86 5.59
C ALA A 228 13.32 12.66 6.48
N ASN A 229 13.43 11.51 7.16
CA ASN A 229 14.53 11.17 8.08
C ASN A 229 15.52 10.16 7.47
N GLU A 230 15.28 9.70 6.24
CA GLU A 230 16.17 8.86 5.42
C GLU A 230 17.03 9.72 4.50
#